data_AF-A0A0L7KTW4-F1
#
_entry.id   AF-A0A0L7KTW4-F1
#
_cell.length_a   1.000
_cell.length_b   1.000
_cell.length_c   1.000
_cell.angle_alpha   90.00
_cell.angle_beta   90.00
_cell.angle_gamma   90.00
#
_symmetry.space_group_name_H-M   'P 1'
#
loop_
_entity.id
_entity.type
_entity.pdbx_description
1 polymer ?
#
loop_
_entity_poly.entity_id
_entity_poly.type
_entity_poly.pdbx_seq_one_letter_code
_entity_poly.pdbx_strand_id
1 'polypeptide(L)'
;MSPKKKKMKITDGIQSPASVKRPNESDGASSKRSKSAKNPDDDIQAKKRKNFVTACEQVSYKAYFDHRSRLLLLYLPPCMKISVCKHQDSKTLVKEMSSEAEELFLTDTRTNVWCEALEVCKICITPNQYLSAKVLKEIVEIILNAHEDEYAGHSVSYLIDKCQQILMQNFSTHPPCLTKTLKKCYNNFLTSPLDNREKTFTNRTNFGHDKGIVKYCMNRLEYEISAESKDESIVDKLENIPEEMKQSVKGLHWQKEKFEIFECHTRTERIDRLMVVLDSIIELLQYTSNLGNQIMRSNKPLMAYVLWSTNILYTGAVNSNCRQILRLFVYVVHLKYPEAYITTMTNCHKNP
;
A
#
# COMPACT_ATOMS: atom_id res chain seq x y z
N MET A 1 -7.03 -0.81 -54.92
CA MET A 1 -7.74 0.26 -55.66
C MET A 1 -7.64 1.57 -54.87
N SER A 2 -7.88 2.71 -55.53
CA SER A 2 -7.48 4.06 -55.08
C SER A 2 -8.45 4.74 -54.09
N PRO A 3 -7.99 5.70 -53.26
CA PRO A 3 -8.82 6.39 -52.25
C PRO A 3 -9.78 7.44 -52.85
N LYS A 4 -10.94 7.64 -52.21
CA LYS A 4 -12.00 8.57 -52.66
C LYS A 4 -11.86 9.99 -52.09
N LYS A 5 -11.18 10.84 -52.89
CA LYS A 5 -11.34 12.30 -53.12
C LYS A 5 -12.11 13.17 -52.11
N LYS A 6 -11.50 14.33 -51.79
CA LYS A 6 -12.17 15.57 -51.32
C LYS A 6 -13.32 16.00 -52.25
N LYS A 7 -14.27 16.79 -51.72
CA LYS A 7 -15.08 17.76 -52.49
C LYS A 7 -14.86 19.19 -51.98
N MET A 8 -14.98 20.17 -52.87
CA MET A 8 -14.91 21.62 -52.64
C MET A 8 -15.57 22.34 -53.83
N LYS A 9 -15.66 23.69 -53.79
CA LYS A 9 -16.33 24.58 -54.78
C LYS A 9 -17.88 24.50 -54.65
N ILE A 10 -18.67 25.58 -54.75
CA ILE A 10 -18.81 26.69 -55.75
C ILE A 10 -19.31 27.95 -54.97
N THR A 11 -18.70 29.15 -54.97
CA THR A 11 -18.56 30.24 -56.00
C THR A 11 -19.89 30.74 -56.60
N ASP A 12 -20.19 32.01 -56.89
CA ASP A 12 -19.70 33.35 -56.49
C ASP A 12 -20.77 34.39 -56.93
N GLY A 13 -20.80 35.62 -56.37
CA GLY A 13 -21.96 36.55 -56.52
C GLY A 13 -21.64 38.05 -56.52
N ILE A 14 -20.79 38.48 -57.46
CA ILE A 14 -20.26 39.84 -57.69
C ILE A 14 -21.24 41.02 -57.50
N GLN A 15 -20.82 42.04 -56.74
CA GLN A 15 -20.83 43.46 -57.16
C GLN A 15 -19.84 44.32 -56.34
N SER A 16 -19.36 45.43 -56.91
CA SER A 16 -18.16 46.23 -56.53
C SER A 16 -18.54 47.73 -56.43
N PRO A 17 -17.62 48.74 -56.26
CA PRO A 17 -16.16 48.75 -56.06
C PRO A 17 -15.71 49.65 -54.88
N ALA A 18 -14.46 50.16 -54.88
CA ALA A 18 -13.84 50.86 -53.74
C ALA A 18 -13.39 52.31 -54.04
N SER A 19 -13.35 53.13 -52.98
CA SER A 19 -12.74 54.47 -52.96
C SER A 19 -11.92 54.71 -51.67
N VAL A 20 -11.36 55.90 -51.49
CA VAL A 20 -9.98 56.07 -50.97
C VAL A 20 -9.72 57.44 -50.30
N LYS A 21 -8.70 57.49 -49.41
CA LYS A 21 -8.07 58.66 -48.73
C LYS A 21 -8.71 59.20 -47.43
N ARG A 22 -7.83 59.82 -46.62
CA ARG A 22 -8.05 60.49 -45.32
C ARG A 22 -8.18 62.02 -45.52
N PRO A 23 -8.57 62.80 -44.50
CA PRO A 23 -7.55 63.46 -43.66
C PRO A 23 -7.73 63.22 -42.14
N ASN A 24 -7.13 64.07 -41.30
CA ASN A 24 -6.94 63.93 -39.85
C ASN A 24 -7.37 65.24 -39.13
N GLU A 25 -7.16 65.33 -37.81
CA GLU A 25 -7.51 66.46 -36.90
C GLU A 25 -9.00 66.46 -36.47
N SER A 26 -9.38 66.69 -35.20
CA SER A 26 -8.67 66.77 -33.90
C SER A 26 -9.71 66.66 -32.76
N ASP A 27 -9.46 66.41 -31.47
CA ASP A 27 -8.28 66.01 -30.67
C ASP A 27 -8.75 65.30 -29.36
N GLY A 28 -7.97 65.35 -28.27
CA GLY A 28 -8.54 65.86 -27.01
C GLY A 28 -8.91 64.90 -25.87
N ALA A 29 -8.17 63.82 -25.60
CA ALA A 29 -8.13 63.19 -24.25
C ALA A 29 -7.00 62.14 -24.07
N SER A 30 -5.86 62.51 -23.50
CA SER A 30 -4.75 61.55 -23.28
C SER A 30 -4.85 60.78 -21.95
N SER A 31 -5.65 59.70 -21.93
CA SER A 31 -5.65 58.74 -20.82
C SER A 31 -4.38 57.86 -20.84
N LYS A 32 -3.23 58.46 -20.48
CA LYS A 32 -1.99 57.73 -20.23
C LYS A 32 -2.15 56.90 -18.97
N ARG A 33 -2.55 55.62 -19.12
CA ARG A 33 -2.59 54.64 -18.04
C ARG A 33 -1.20 54.52 -17.39
N SER A 34 -1.04 55.13 -16.22
CA SER A 34 0.20 55.11 -15.44
C SER A 34 0.67 53.68 -15.22
N LYS A 35 1.80 53.29 -15.81
CA LYS A 35 2.59 52.18 -15.28
C LYS A 35 3.14 52.66 -13.95
N SER A 36 2.63 52.13 -12.85
CA SER A 36 3.33 52.23 -11.57
C SER A 36 4.74 51.70 -11.76
N ALA A 37 5.74 52.44 -11.26
CA ALA A 37 7.09 51.90 -11.17
C ALA A 37 7.02 50.65 -10.29
N LYS A 38 7.50 49.52 -10.79
CA LYS A 38 7.75 48.36 -9.92
C LYS A 38 8.75 48.80 -8.86
N ASN A 39 8.39 48.67 -7.59
CA ASN A 39 9.33 48.87 -6.51
C ASN A 39 10.44 47.80 -6.65
N PRO A 40 11.73 48.18 -6.67
CA PRO A 40 12.81 47.21 -6.86
C PRO A 40 12.86 46.20 -5.70
N ASP A 41 12.51 46.63 -4.49
CA ASP A 41 12.43 45.76 -3.31
C ASP A 41 11.31 44.72 -3.40
N ASP A 42 10.18 45.00 -4.06
CA ASP A 42 9.11 44.01 -4.26
C ASP A 42 9.58 42.88 -5.19
N ASP A 43 10.28 43.23 -6.28
CA ASP A 43 10.87 42.23 -7.20
C ASP A 43 12.02 41.46 -6.52
N ILE A 44 12.80 42.10 -5.63
CA ILE A 44 13.82 41.44 -4.81
C ILE A 44 13.19 40.49 -3.78
N GLN A 45 12.12 40.89 -3.09
CA GLN A 45 11.45 40.07 -2.09
C GLN A 45 10.71 38.89 -2.74
N ALA A 46 10.07 39.12 -3.90
CA ALA A 46 9.51 38.06 -4.73
C ALA A 46 10.59 37.07 -5.21
N LYS A 47 11.77 37.57 -5.63
CA LYS A 47 12.91 36.74 -6.03
C LYS A 47 13.51 35.95 -4.86
N LYS A 48 13.64 36.56 -3.67
CA LYS A 48 14.02 35.87 -2.42
C LYS A 48 13.03 34.75 -2.07
N ARG A 49 11.71 35.04 -2.12
CA ARG A 49 10.65 34.05 -1.88
C ARG A 49 10.68 32.91 -2.89
N LYS A 50 10.87 33.21 -4.19
CA LYS A 50 11.01 32.20 -5.24
C LYS A 50 12.24 31.30 -5.02
N ASN A 51 13.39 31.89 -4.71
CA ASN A 51 14.61 31.14 -4.41
C ASN A 51 14.44 30.24 -3.17
N PHE A 52 13.77 30.72 -2.13
CA PHE A 52 13.45 29.92 -0.94
C PHE A 52 12.53 28.74 -1.28
N VAL A 53 11.43 28.97 -2.03
CA VAL A 53 10.54 27.90 -2.49
C VAL A 53 11.31 26.86 -3.30
N THR A 54 12.13 27.27 -4.27
CA THR A 54 12.93 26.33 -5.07
C THR A 54 14.01 25.60 -4.29
N ALA A 55 14.58 26.22 -3.24
CA ALA A 55 15.48 25.51 -2.31
C ALA A 55 14.71 24.44 -1.51
N CYS A 56 13.52 24.77 -0.99
CA CYS A 56 12.64 23.82 -0.30
C CYS A 56 12.16 22.69 -1.22
N GLU A 57 11.82 22.98 -2.49
CA GLU A 57 11.50 21.99 -3.52
C GLU A 57 12.68 21.03 -3.74
N GLN A 58 13.91 21.56 -3.91
CA GLN A 58 15.11 20.74 -4.12
C GLN A 58 15.46 19.87 -2.91
N VAL A 59 15.34 20.38 -1.68
CA VAL A 59 15.58 19.60 -0.45
C VAL A 59 14.52 18.52 -0.29
N SER A 60 13.23 18.87 -0.47
CA SER A 60 12.12 17.91 -0.42
C SER A 60 12.24 16.82 -1.49
N TYR A 61 12.68 17.18 -2.70
CA TYR A 61 12.96 16.24 -3.78
C TYR A 61 14.10 15.29 -3.40
N LYS A 62 15.23 15.80 -2.90
CA LYS A 62 16.35 14.96 -2.44
C LYS A 62 15.92 13.98 -1.34
N ALA A 63 15.22 14.47 -0.31
CA ALA A 63 14.68 13.64 0.78
C ALA A 63 13.63 12.61 0.30
N TYR A 64 12.89 12.90 -0.76
CA TYR A 64 11.92 11.96 -1.34
C TYR A 64 12.56 10.74 -2.01
N PHE A 65 13.69 10.96 -2.69
CA PHE A 65 14.47 9.93 -3.38
C PHE A 65 15.51 9.24 -2.48
N ASP A 66 15.73 9.71 -1.25
CA ASP A 66 16.33 8.88 -0.22
C ASP A 66 15.32 7.82 0.25
N HIS A 67 15.17 6.79 -0.59
CA HIS A 67 14.31 5.65 -0.31
C HIS A 67 14.71 4.90 0.96
N ARG A 68 15.99 4.96 1.38
CA ARG A 68 16.47 4.26 2.57
C ARG A 68 15.98 4.99 3.83
N SER A 69 16.28 6.28 3.96
CA SER A 69 15.91 7.06 5.14
C SER A 69 14.41 7.38 5.19
N ARG A 70 13.71 7.45 4.05
CA ARG A 70 12.26 7.74 4.03
C ARG A 70 11.36 6.53 4.27
N LEU A 71 11.86 5.32 4.05
CA LEU A 71 11.10 4.07 4.29
C LEU A 71 11.73 3.21 5.41
N LEU A 72 12.75 3.72 6.09
CA LEU A 72 13.48 3.08 7.19
C LEU A 72 14.09 1.72 6.82
N LEU A 73 14.61 1.62 5.59
CA LEU A 73 15.05 0.35 5.03
C LEU A 73 16.35 -0.14 5.66
N LEU A 74 16.26 -1.28 6.34
CA LEU A 74 17.40 -2.13 6.69
C LEU A 74 18.30 -2.34 5.45
N TYR A 75 17.66 -2.67 4.32
CA TYR A 75 18.30 -2.89 3.02
C TYR A 75 17.53 -2.19 1.89
N LEU A 76 18.22 -1.41 1.05
CA LEU A 76 17.63 -0.82 -0.16
C LEU A 76 17.91 -1.74 -1.37
N PRO A 77 16.89 -2.39 -1.97
CA PRO A 77 17.09 -3.41 -3.00
C PRO A 77 17.91 -2.90 -4.21
N PRO A 78 18.80 -3.73 -4.81
CA PRO A 78 19.64 -3.31 -5.93
C PRO A 78 18.84 -2.86 -7.16
N CYS A 79 17.63 -3.39 -7.33
CA CYS A 79 16.69 -3.01 -8.38
C CYS A 79 16.08 -1.61 -8.21
N MET A 80 16.14 -0.99 -7.03
CA MET A 80 15.69 0.39 -6.82
C MET A 80 16.76 1.43 -7.20
N LYS A 81 18.04 1.04 -7.30
CA LYS A 81 19.17 1.95 -7.51
C LYS A 81 19.49 2.23 -8.99
N ILE A 82 18.85 1.53 -9.93
CA ILE A 82 19.23 1.51 -11.35
C ILE A 82 17.95 1.60 -12.19
N SER A 83 18.01 2.30 -13.34
CA SER A 83 16.89 2.44 -14.29
C SER A 83 16.42 1.13 -14.94
N VAL A 84 17.22 0.06 -14.84
CA VAL A 84 16.91 -1.31 -15.27
C VAL A 84 17.19 -2.25 -14.09
N CYS A 85 16.23 -3.12 -13.76
CA CYS A 85 16.42 -4.09 -12.67
C CYS A 85 17.35 -5.22 -13.14
N LYS A 86 18.53 -5.37 -12.50
CA LYS A 86 19.52 -6.43 -12.80
C LYS A 86 18.96 -7.86 -12.81
N HIS A 87 17.82 -8.10 -12.17
CA HIS A 87 17.16 -9.41 -12.16
C HIS A 87 16.38 -9.72 -13.45
N GLN A 88 16.05 -8.71 -14.29
CA GLN A 88 15.27 -8.91 -15.52
C GLN A 88 16.03 -9.66 -16.61
N ASP A 89 17.37 -9.58 -16.60
CA ASP A 89 18.25 -10.33 -17.51
C ASP A 89 18.64 -11.72 -16.97
N SER A 90 18.19 -12.07 -15.76
CA SER A 90 18.55 -13.34 -15.10
C SER A 90 17.74 -14.51 -15.67
N LYS A 91 18.45 -15.46 -16.31
CA LYS A 91 17.86 -16.72 -16.82
C LYS A 91 17.57 -17.77 -15.73
N THR A 92 17.44 -17.36 -14.47
CA THR A 92 17.11 -18.24 -13.34
C THR A 92 15.71 -18.83 -13.47
N LEU A 93 15.63 -20.16 -13.62
CA LEU A 93 14.38 -20.92 -13.78
C LEU A 93 13.72 -21.19 -12.42
N VAL A 94 13.28 -20.13 -11.74
CA VAL A 94 12.58 -20.24 -10.46
C VAL A 94 11.15 -20.76 -10.68
N LYS A 95 10.75 -21.78 -9.92
CA LYS A 95 9.42 -22.40 -9.93
C LYS A 95 8.62 -22.04 -8.67
N GLU A 96 7.30 -22.19 -8.74
CA GLU A 96 6.46 -22.25 -7.55
C GLU A 96 6.76 -23.55 -6.78
N MET A 97 6.47 -23.59 -5.48
CA MET A 97 6.50 -24.81 -4.66
C MET A 97 5.59 -25.91 -5.25
N SER A 98 5.89 -27.17 -4.94
CA SER A 98 5.13 -28.30 -5.47
C SER A 98 3.74 -28.42 -4.83
N SER A 99 2.83 -29.08 -5.54
CA SER A 99 1.46 -29.37 -5.08
C SER A 99 1.45 -30.08 -3.73
N GLU A 100 2.34 -31.05 -3.55
CA GLU A 100 2.42 -31.90 -2.36
C GLU A 100 2.89 -31.10 -1.15
N ALA A 101 3.84 -30.17 -1.35
CA ALA A 101 4.30 -29.26 -0.30
C ALA A 101 3.25 -28.21 0.08
N GLU A 102 2.43 -27.75 -0.88
CA GLU A 102 1.28 -26.90 -0.57
C GLU A 102 0.19 -27.68 0.20
N GLU A 103 -0.11 -28.91 -0.19
CA GLU A 103 -1.13 -29.73 0.48
C GLU A 103 -0.73 -30.17 1.89
N LEU A 104 0.55 -30.47 2.13
CA LEU A 104 1.09 -30.70 3.48
C LEU A 104 0.91 -29.46 4.35
N PHE A 105 1.44 -28.31 3.92
CA PHE A 105 1.31 -27.04 4.62
C PHE A 105 -0.16 -26.71 4.96
N LEU A 106 -1.08 -26.83 4.00
CA LEU A 106 -2.51 -26.55 4.20
C LEU A 106 -3.25 -27.62 5.03
N THR A 107 -2.63 -28.76 5.30
CA THR A 107 -3.15 -29.75 6.25
C THR A 107 -2.72 -29.39 7.66
N ASP A 108 -1.45 -28.99 7.83
CA ASP A 108 -0.89 -28.56 9.10
C ASP A 108 -1.53 -27.24 9.59
N THR A 109 -1.87 -26.30 8.69
CA THR A 109 -2.58 -25.06 9.11
C THR A 109 -4.01 -25.30 9.57
N ARG A 110 -4.70 -26.30 9.01
CA ARG A 110 -6.08 -26.69 9.40
C ARG A 110 -6.15 -27.52 10.68
N THR A 111 -5.04 -28.11 11.09
CA THR A 111 -4.89 -28.83 12.36
C THR A 111 -4.28 -27.95 13.46
N ASN A 112 -4.04 -26.66 13.15
CA ASN A 112 -3.39 -25.66 14.00
C ASN A 112 -1.95 -25.99 14.41
N VAL A 113 -1.28 -26.85 13.63
CA VAL A 113 0.13 -27.24 13.82
C VAL A 113 1.01 -26.23 13.07
N TRP A 114 0.85 -24.96 13.44
CA TRP A 114 1.32 -23.81 12.65
C TRP A 114 2.85 -23.67 12.62
N CYS A 115 3.57 -24.07 13.67
CA CYS A 115 5.03 -23.94 13.69
C CYS A 115 5.70 -24.85 12.66
N GLU A 116 5.18 -26.06 12.52
CA GLU A 116 5.62 -27.13 11.63
C GLU A 116 5.26 -26.78 10.17
N ALA A 117 4.04 -26.29 9.93
CA ALA A 117 3.63 -25.71 8.64
C ALA A 117 4.63 -24.63 8.18
N LEU A 118 5.04 -23.74 9.08
CA LEU A 118 6.01 -22.68 8.76
C LEU A 118 7.42 -23.24 8.47
N GLU A 119 7.82 -24.38 9.04
CA GLU A 119 9.07 -25.06 8.63
C GLU A 119 8.96 -25.68 7.22
N VAL A 120 7.78 -26.19 6.80
CA VAL A 120 7.55 -26.63 5.39
C VAL A 120 7.77 -25.45 4.43
N CYS A 121 7.24 -24.28 4.74
CA CYS A 121 7.46 -23.05 3.97
C CYS A 121 8.95 -22.67 3.88
N LYS A 122 9.65 -22.70 5.01
CA LYS A 122 11.09 -22.37 5.12
C LYS A 122 11.99 -23.33 4.34
N ILE A 123 11.64 -24.62 4.29
CA ILE A 123 12.30 -25.63 3.42
C ILE A 123 12.01 -25.38 1.94
N CYS A 124 10.79 -24.91 1.61
CA CYS A 124 10.38 -24.63 0.24
C CYS A 124 11.02 -23.38 -0.38
N ILE A 125 11.46 -22.39 0.42
CA ILE A 125 12.14 -21.19 -0.08
C ILE A 125 13.60 -21.52 -0.39
N THR A 126 13.91 -21.73 -1.67
CA THR A 126 15.27 -21.98 -2.17
C THR A 126 15.54 -21.10 -3.38
N PRO A 127 16.79 -20.86 -3.83
CA PRO A 127 17.06 -20.01 -5.00
C PRO A 127 16.30 -20.37 -6.29
N ASN A 128 15.75 -21.59 -6.39
CA ASN A 128 14.97 -22.07 -7.53
C ASN A 128 13.48 -22.33 -7.21
N GLN A 129 12.99 -22.10 -5.99
CA GLN A 129 11.62 -22.43 -5.56
C GLN A 129 11.03 -21.38 -4.61
N TYR A 130 9.86 -20.84 -4.96
CA TYR A 130 9.15 -19.78 -4.21
C TYR A 130 7.76 -20.23 -3.70
N LEU A 131 7.23 -19.58 -2.65
CA LEU A 131 5.93 -19.95 -2.07
C LEU A 131 4.73 -19.50 -2.92
N SER A 132 3.70 -20.35 -3.03
CA SER A 132 2.51 -20.05 -3.81
C SER A 132 1.72 -18.86 -3.25
N ALA A 133 0.91 -18.22 -4.10
CA ALA A 133 0.06 -17.09 -3.71
C ALA A 133 -0.99 -17.45 -2.64
N LYS A 134 -1.27 -18.74 -2.45
CA LYS A 134 -2.22 -19.29 -1.48
C LYS A 134 -1.55 -19.53 -0.14
N VAL A 135 -0.36 -20.15 -0.13
CA VAL A 135 0.49 -20.29 1.06
C VAL A 135 0.86 -18.94 1.66
N LEU A 136 1.20 -17.95 0.83
CA LEU A 136 1.48 -16.59 1.30
C LEU A 136 0.28 -15.92 2.00
N LYS A 137 -0.96 -16.19 1.57
CA LYS A 137 -2.17 -15.71 2.27
C LYS A 137 -2.40 -16.42 3.59
N GLU A 138 -2.19 -17.73 3.62
CA GLU A 138 -2.41 -18.53 4.83
C GLU A 138 -1.44 -18.11 5.95
N ILE A 139 -0.19 -17.78 5.60
CA ILE A 139 0.77 -17.16 6.55
C ILE A 139 0.23 -15.84 7.13
N VAL A 140 -0.48 -15.05 6.33
CA VAL A 140 -1.18 -13.83 6.79
C VAL A 140 -2.40 -14.15 7.66
N GLU A 141 -3.17 -15.21 7.36
CA GLU A 141 -4.24 -15.69 8.25
C GLU A 141 -3.68 -16.23 9.58
N ILE A 142 -2.50 -16.85 9.62
CA ILE A 142 -1.84 -17.23 10.89
C ILE A 142 -1.54 -15.96 11.71
N ILE A 143 -0.90 -14.93 11.12
CA ILE A 143 -0.62 -13.67 11.82
C ILE A 143 -1.90 -13.05 12.41
N LEU A 144 -2.95 -12.98 11.60
CA LEU A 144 -4.21 -12.32 11.98
C LEU A 144 -5.02 -13.09 13.02
N ASN A 145 -4.98 -14.43 13.04
CA ASN A 145 -5.90 -15.24 13.84
C ASN A 145 -5.22 -16.16 14.88
N ALA A 146 -3.90 -16.10 15.10
CA ALA A 146 -3.23 -16.97 16.07
C ALA A 146 -3.52 -16.58 17.54
N HIS A 147 -4.13 -17.49 18.30
CA HIS A 147 -4.35 -17.39 19.76
C HIS A 147 -3.26 -18.14 20.53
N GLU A 148 -3.00 -17.73 21.78
CA GLU A 148 -2.12 -18.49 22.67
C GLU A 148 -2.75 -19.86 23.00
N ASP A 149 -1.93 -20.90 23.03
CA ASP A 149 -2.33 -22.27 23.36
C ASP A 149 -1.38 -22.79 24.45
N GLU A 150 -1.91 -23.08 25.63
CA GLU A 150 -1.13 -23.50 26.82
C GLU A 150 -0.36 -24.83 26.59
N TYR A 151 -0.72 -25.59 25.55
CA TYR A 151 -0.08 -26.85 25.18
C TYR A 151 0.94 -26.68 24.04
N ALA A 152 1.02 -25.51 23.42
CA ALA A 152 2.03 -25.21 22.40
C ALA A 152 3.38 -24.90 23.05
N GLY A 153 4.46 -25.51 22.54
CA GLY A 153 5.83 -25.24 22.99
C GLY A 153 6.41 -23.89 22.56
N HIS A 154 5.56 -22.91 22.22
CA HIS A 154 5.94 -21.60 21.69
C HIS A 154 4.82 -20.58 21.91
N SER A 155 5.16 -19.29 22.04
CA SER A 155 4.19 -18.19 22.14
C SER A 155 3.73 -17.67 20.78
N VAL A 156 2.61 -16.95 20.74
CA VAL A 156 2.09 -16.32 19.52
C VAL A 156 3.07 -15.30 18.94
N SER A 157 3.79 -14.54 19.78
CA SER A 157 4.81 -13.59 19.29
C SER A 157 5.86 -14.30 18.42
N TYR A 158 6.41 -15.42 18.90
CA TYR A 158 7.39 -16.21 18.17
C TYR A 158 6.83 -16.78 16.85
N LEU A 159 5.54 -17.14 16.82
CA LEU A 159 4.87 -17.58 15.61
C LEU A 159 4.71 -16.45 14.59
N ILE A 160 4.30 -15.25 15.03
CA ILE A 160 4.19 -14.05 14.20
C ILE A 160 5.58 -13.66 13.66
N ASP A 161 6.62 -13.68 14.50
CA ASP A 161 8.00 -13.43 14.10
C ASP A 161 8.47 -14.41 13.01
N LYS A 162 8.14 -15.72 13.13
CA LYS A 162 8.39 -16.71 12.08
C LYS A 162 7.65 -16.38 10.78
N CYS A 163 6.37 -16.02 10.86
CA CYS A 163 5.58 -15.65 9.69
C CYS A 163 6.22 -14.46 8.94
N GLN A 164 6.63 -13.40 9.65
CA GLN A 164 7.34 -12.27 9.06
C GLN A 164 8.67 -12.68 8.42
N GLN A 165 9.48 -13.48 9.12
CA GLN A 165 10.77 -13.96 8.60
C GLN A 165 10.60 -14.77 7.30
N ILE A 166 9.57 -15.60 7.20
CA ILE A 166 9.29 -16.43 6.00
C ILE A 166 8.80 -15.56 4.83
N LEU A 167 7.94 -14.56 5.09
CA LEU A 167 7.52 -13.58 4.08
C LEU A 167 8.73 -12.79 3.55
N MET A 168 9.54 -12.22 4.45
CA MET A 168 10.76 -11.47 4.11
C MET A 168 11.78 -12.33 3.36
N GLN A 169 12.03 -13.57 3.80
CA GLN A 169 12.92 -14.51 3.12
C GLN A 169 12.43 -14.82 1.70
N ASN A 170 11.13 -15.05 1.51
CA ASN A 170 10.56 -15.31 0.18
C ASN A 170 10.63 -14.06 -0.72
N PHE A 171 10.33 -12.86 -0.23
CA PHE A 171 10.34 -11.63 -1.04
C PHE A 171 11.76 -11.19 -1.41
N SER A 172 12.72 -11.30 -0.50
CA SER A 172 14.13 -10.96 -0.73
C SER A 172 14.86 -11.97 -1.63
N THR A 173 14.53 -13.27 -1.51
CA THR A 173 15.08 -14.33 -2.38
C THR A 173 14.45 -14.31 -3.78
N HIS A 174 13.17 -13.94 -3.90
CA HIS A 174 12.41 -13.96 -5.15
C HIS A 174 11.80 -12.60 -5.53
N PRO A 175 12.62 -11.56 -5.70
CA PRO A 175 12.12 -10.20 -5.88
C PRO A 175 11.22 -10.09 -7.13
N PRO A 176 10.04 -9.44 -7.07
CA PRO A 176 9.05 -9.37 -8.15
C PRO A 176 9.50 -8.77 -9.50
N CYS A 177 10.75 -8.29 -9.66
CA CYS A 177 11.33 -7.97 -10.97
C CYS A 177 12.16 -9.11 -11.61
N LEU A 178 12.24 -10.29 -10.97
CA LEU A 178 12.94 -11.48 -11.46
C LEU A 178 12.16 -12.22 -12.56
N THR A 179 10.87 -12.53 -12.36
CA THR A 179 10.04 -13.20 -13.38
C THR A 179 8.62 -12.63 -13.46
N LYS A 180 7.98 -12.78 -14.64
CA LYS A 180 6.55 -12.45 -14.82
C LYS A 180 5.63 -13.33 -13.97
N THR A 181 6.05 -14.58 -13.71
CA THR A 181 5.30 -15.54 -12.88
C THR A 181 5.28 -15.11 -11.42
N LEU A 182 6.44 -14.73 -10.85
CA LEU A 182 6.55 -14.15 -9.51
C LEU A 182 5.68 -12.90 -9.38
N LYS A 183 5.74 -11.97 -10.34
CA LYS A 183 4.85 -10.80 -10.32
C LYS A 183 3.36 -11.19 -10.34
N LYS A 184 2.96 -12.24 -11.07
CA LYS A 184 1.59 -12.76 -11.05
C LYS A 184 1.23 -13.39 -9.69
N CYS A 185 2.12 -14.18 -9.09
CA CYS A 185 1.97 -14.73 -7.73
C CYS A 185 1.71 -13.61 -6.71
N TYR A 186 2.59 -12.61 -6.65
CA TYR A 186 2.48 -11.51 -5.70
C TYR A 186 1.27 -10.61 -5.94
N ASN A 187 0.90 -10.36 -7.21
CA ASN A 187 -0.37 -9.71 -7.53
C ASN A 187 -1.57 -10.51 -6.96
N ASN A 188 -1.61 -11.82 -7.21
CA ASN A 188 -2.69 -12.69 -6.73
C ASN A 188 -2.77 -12.71 -5.20
N PHE A 189 -1.63 -12.85 -4.51
CA PHE A 189 -1.52 -12.77 -3.05
C PHE A 189 -2.15 -11.47 -2.50
N LEU A 190 -1.76 -10.33 -3.06
CA LEU A 190 -2.18 -9.01 -2.56
C LEU A 190 -3.65 -8.65 -2.87
N THR A 191 -4.20 -9.08 -4.01
CA THR A 191 -5.48 -8.52 -4.53
C THR A 191 -6.60 -9.53 -4.80
N SER A 192 -6.40 -10.83 -4.61
CA SER A 192 -7.51 -11.81 -4.72
C SER A 192 -8.12 -12.11 -3.34
N PRO A 193 -9.41 -12.49 -3.25
CA PRO A 193 -10.16 -12.56 -1.99
C PRO A 193 -9.45 -13.33 -0.86
N LEU A 194 -9.58 -12.85 0.37
CA LEU A 194 -9.32 -13.68 1.55
C LEU A 194 -10.46 -14.69 1.76
N ASP A 195 -10.23 -15.70 2.60
CA ASP A 195 -11.30 -16.62 3.00
C ASP A 195 -12.39 -15.82 3.75
N ASN A 196 -13.65 -16.12 3.45
CA ASN A 196 -14.80 -15.52 4.12
C ASN A 196 -14.99 -16.10 5.55
N ARG A 197 -14.39 -17.27 5.85
CA ARG A 197 -14.49 -18.01 7.13
C ARG A 197 -15.95 -18.13 7.62
N GLU A 198 -16.86 -18.49 6.72
CA GLU A 198 -18.33 -18.45 6.88
C GLU A 198 -18.90 -19.20 8.08
N LYS A 199 -18.12 -20.14 8.63
CA LYS A 199 -18.47 -20.89 9.84
C LYS A 199 -18.22 -20.13 11.15
N THR A 200 -17.62 -18.95 11.12
CA THR A 200 -17.09 -18.23 12.28
C THR A 200 -17.80 -16.90 12.54
N PHE A 201 -17.62 -16.32 13.73
CA PHE A 201 -18.22 -15.04 14.11
C PHE A 201 -17.47 -13.81 13.54
N THR A 202 -16.88 -13.93 12.36
CA THR A 202 -16.09 -12.86 11.73
C THR A 202 -16.98 -11.80 11.07
N ASN A 203 -16.52 -10.55 11.06
CA ASN A 203 -17.17 -9.44 10.34
C ASN A 203 -16.31 -8.91 9.17
N ARG A 204 -15.37 -9.74 8.67
CA ARG A 204 -14.45 -9.42 7.56
C ARG A 204 -15.13 -9.03 6.23
N THR A 205 -16.40 -9.40 6.05
CA THR A 205 -17.28 -8.92 4.97
C THR A 205 -17.32 -7.38 4.90
N ASN A 206 -17.50 -6.71 6.04
CA ASN A 206 -17.64 -5.24 6.13
C ASN A 206 -16.36 -4.49 5.70
N PHE A 207 -15.20 -5.13 5.81
CA PHE A 207 -13.90 -4.50 5.57
C PHE A 207 -13.33 -4.77 4.17
N GLY A 208 -14.07 -5.52 3.33
CA GLY A 208 -13.69 -5.74 1.93
C GLY A 208 -12.65 -6.83 1.72
N HIS A 209 -12.77 -7.95 2.45
CA HIS A 209 -12.00 -9.18 2.23
C HIS A 209 -12.01 -9.66 0.77
N ASP A 210 -13.10 -9.37 0.04
CA ASP A 210 -13.31 -9.63 -1.40
C ASP A 210 -12.29 -8.94 -2.31
N LYS A 211 -11.66 -7.87 -1.82
CA LYS A 211 -10.68 -7.04 -2.56
C LYS A 211 -9.22 -7.39 -2.20
N GLY A 212 -9.02 -8.48 -1.46
CA GLY A 212 -7.71 -8.99 -1.04
C GLY A 212 -7.09 -8.27 0.16
N ILE A 213 -5.98 -8.84 0.65
CA ILE A 213 -5.34 -8.46 1.92
C ILE A 213 -5.13 -6.95 2.05
N VAL A 214 -4.57 -6.31 1.02
CA VAL A 214 -4.22 -4.89 1.09
C VAL A 214 -5.44 -4.02 1.43
N LYS A 215 -6.60 -4.30 0.83
CA LYS A 215 -7.80 -3.50 1.06
C LYS A 215 -8.48 -3.87 2.37
N TYR A 216 -8.50 -5.15 2.73
CA TYR A 216 -8.98 -5.63 4.03
C TYR A 216 -8.20 -4.98 5.17
N CYS A 217 -6.87 -5.11 5.21
CA CYS A 217 -6.04 -4.61 6.29
C CYS A 217 -6.06 -3.07 6.40
N MET A 218 -6.02 -2.35 5.28
CA MET A 218 -6.14 -0.87 5.31
C MET A 218 -7.50 -0.40 5.84
N ASN A 219 -8.60 -1.01 5.40
CA ASN A 219 -9.93 -0.67 5.88
C ASN A 219 -10.13 -1.03 7.34
N ARG A 220 -9.64 -2.21 7.75
CA ARG A 220 -9.79 -2.66 9.13
C ARG A 220 -8.96 -1.82 10.08
N LEU A 221 -7.72 -1.48 9.73
CA LEU A 221 -6.88 -0.59 10.53
C LEU A 221 -7.51 0.80 10.71
N GLU A 222 -8.14 1.35 9.67
CA GLU A 222 -8.85 2.65 9.77
C GLU A 222 -10.02 2.60 10.77
N TYR A 223 -10.72 1.47 10.85
CA TYR A 223 -11.76 1.24 11.86
C TYR A 223 -11.16 1.02 13.26
N GLU A 224 -10.13 0.16 13.39
CA GLU A 224 -9.55 -0.17 14.69
C GLU A 224 -8.89 1.05 15.39
N ILE A 225 -8.36 2.02 14.64
CA ILE A 225 -7.85 3.29 15.21
C ILE A 225 -8.92 4.38 15.37
N SER A 226 -10.16 4.13 14.96
CA SER A 226 -11.26 5.09 15.09
C SER A 226 -11.87 5.10 16.50
N ALA A 227 -12.68 6.11 16.84
CA ALA A 227 -13.45 6.13 18.08
C ALA A 227 -14.59 5.07 18.12
N GLU A 228 -14.85 4.35 17.02
CA GLU A 228 -15.92 3.35 16.90
C GLU A 228 -15.46 1.92 17.21
N SER A 229 -14.15 1.69 17.40
CA SER A 229 -13.63 0.38 17.83
C SER A 229 -13.53 0.30 19.35
N LYS A 230 -13.99 -0.82 19.91
CA LYS A 230 -13.86 -1.17 21.33
C LYS A 230 -12.47 -1.69 21.64
N ASP A 231 -11.95 -1.37 22.83
CA ASP A 231 -10.64 -1.84 23.30
C ASP A 231 -10.62 -3.36 23.59
N GLU A 232 -11.75 -3.87 24.06
CA GLU A 232 -12.03 -5.29 24.31
C GLU A 232 -12.15 -6.12 23.02
N SER A 233 -12.24 -7.45 23.15
CA SER A 233 -12.58 -8.36 22.05
C SER A 233 -13.96 -8.03 21.45
N ILE A 234 -14.12 -8.20 20.14
CA ILE A 234 -15.37 -7.90 19.43
C ILE A 234 -16.38 -9.05 19.54
N VAL A 235 -15.89 -10.28 19.73
CA VAL A 235 -16.69 -11.48 20.01
C VAL A 235 -16.23 -12.07 21.35
N ASP A 236 -17.13 -12.09 22.33
CA ASP A 236 -16.91 -12.85 23.56
C ASP A 236 -17.11 -14.35 23.28
N LYS A 237 -16.14 -15.16 23.70
CA LYS A 237 -16.19 -16.62 23.61
C LYS A 237 -17.26 -17.17 24.57
N LEU A 238 -17.38 -16.63 25.79
CA LEU A 238 -18.23 -17.17 26.86
C LEU A 238 -19.73 -17.04 26.58
N GLU A 239 -20.17 -15.91 26.01
CA GLU A 239 -21.57 -15.70 25.60
C GLU A 239 -21.99 -16.61 24.44
N ASN A 240 -21.05 -16.97 23.56
CA ASN A 240 -21.35 -17.64 22.28
C ASN A 240 -21.12 -19.16 22.30
N ILE A 241 -20.61 -19.75 23.40
CA ILE A 241 -20.49 -21.22 23.53
C ILE A 241 -21.82 -21.81 24.04
N PRO A 242 -22.46 -22.75 23.32
CA PRO A 242 -23.65 -23.46 23.82
C PRO A 242 -23.36 -24.20 25.13
N GLU A 243 -24.24 -24.07 26.13
CA GLU A 243 -24.07 -24.69 27.46
C GLU A 243 -23.75 -26.19 27.39
N GLU A 244 -24.49 -26.93 26.54
CA GLU A 244 -24.32 -28.37 26.28
C GLU A 244 -22.89 -28.75 25.83
N MET A 245 -22.11 -27.81 25.31
CA MET A 245 -20.78 -28.06 24.78
C MET A 245 -19.66 -27.65 25.75
N LYS A 246 -19.90 -26.77 26.73
CA LYS A 246 -18.86 -26.10 27.54
C LYS A 246 -17.86 -27.03 28.25
N GLN A 247 -18.26 -28.26 28.59
CA GLN A 247 -17.41 -29.24 29.29
C GLN A 247 -17.12 -30.50 28.44
N SER A 248 -17.05 -30.37 27.11
CA SER A 248 -16.86 -31.52 26.21
C SER A 248 -15.69 -31.32 25.23
N VAL A 249 -15.02 -32.42 24.85
CA VAL A 249 -13.97 -32.42 23.81
C VAL A 249 -14.51 -31.92 22.46
N LYS A 250 -15.78 -32.25 22.15
CA LYS A 250 -16.50 -31.71 20.99
C LYS A 250 -16.65 -30.19 21.05
N GLY A 251 -16.93 -29.65 22.25
CA GLY A 251 -16.98 -28.22 22.51
C GLY A 251 -15.63 -27.52 22.39
N LEU A 252 -14.54 -28.14 22.84
CA LEU A 252 -13.19 -27.61 22.63
C LEU A 252 -12.84 -27.52 21.13
N HIS A 253 -13.12 -28.57 20.35
CA HIS A 253 -12.92 -28.54 18.90
C HIS A 253 -13.81 -27.49 18.21
N TRP A 254 -15.06 -27.34 18.65
CA TRP A 254 -15.97 -26.29 18.17
C TRP A 254 -15.45 -24.89 18.53
N GLN A 255 -14.96 -24.68 19.76
CA GLN A 255 -14.37 -23.41 20.19
C GLN A 255 -13.16 -23.01 19.33
N LYS A 256 -12.28 -23.96 19.00
CA LYS A 256 -11.19 -23.72 18.04
C LYS A 256 -11.73 -23.34 16.65
N GLU A 257 -12.66 -24.12 16.09
CA GLU A 257 -13.28 -23.78 14.78
C GLU A 257 -13.97 -22.40 14.77
N LYS A 258 -14.54 -21.93 15.89
CA LYS A 258 -15.33 -20.69 15.96
C LYS A 258 -14.57 -19.43 16.38
N PHE A 259 -13.63 -19.55 17.31
CA PHE A 259 -13.05 -18.40 18.03
C PHE A 259 -11.55 -18.22 17.85
N GLU A 260 -10.86 -19.07 17.07
CA GLU A 260 -9.53 -18.78 16.56
C GLU A 260 -9.62 -17.84 15.35
N ILE A 261 -10.12 -16.62 15.64
CA ILE A 261 -10.39 -15.54 14.68
C ILE A 261 -9.87 -14.20 15.20
N PHE A 262 -9.59 -13.29 14.25
CA PHE A 262 -9.15 -11.92 14.48
C PHE A 262 -10.03 -11.14 15.46
N GLU A 263 -11.36 -11.32 15.38
CA GLU A 263 -12.34 -10.60 16.21
C GLU A 263 -12.31 -10.95 17.71
N CYS A 264 -11.68 -12.07 18.09
CA CYS A 264 -11.53 -12.44 19.51
C CYS A 264 -10.28 -11.83 20.18
N HIS A 265 -9.37 -11.18 19.44
CA HIS A 265 -8.23 -10.45 20.00
C HIS A 265 -8.65 -9.08 20.55
N THR A 266 -7.88 -8.54 21.50
CA THR A 266 -8.01 -7.16 21.99
C THR A 266 -7.65 -6.15 20.90
N ARG A 267 -8.10 -4.91 21.01
CA ARG A 267 -7.84 -3.85 20.03
C ARG A 267 -6.34 -3.61 19.76
N THR A 268 -5.55 -3.64 20.82
CA THR A 268 -4.08 -3.58 20.84
C THR A 268 -3.51 -4.62 19.86
N GLU A 269 -3.76 -5.90 20.12
CA GLU A 269 -3.34 -7.02 19.27
C GLU A 269 -3.90 -6.92 17.85
N ARG A 270 -5.18 -6.54 17.69
CA ARG A 270 -5.83 -6.38 16.38
C ARG A 270 -5.09 -5.37 15.52
N ILE A 271 -4.70 -4.21 16.08
CA ILE A 271 -3.91 -3.20 15.39
C ILE A 271 -2.49 -3.71 15.09
N ASP A 272 -1.83 -4.33 16.07
CA ASP A 272 -0.43 -4.76 15.90
C ASP A 272 -0.28 -5.83 14.81
N ARG A 273 -1.19 -6.82 14.78
CA ARG A 273 -1.24 -7.84 13.72
C ARG A 273 -1.51 -7.23 12.35
N LEU A 274 -2.39 -6.22 12.26
CA LEU A 274 -2.62 -5.48 11.02
C LEU A 274 -1.38 -4.70 10.56
N MET A 275 -0.67 -4.08 11.50
CA MET A 275 0.58 -3.36 11.21
C MET A 275 1.68 -4.31 10.72
N VAL A 276 1.85 -5.48 11.35
CA VAL A 276 2.78 -6.54 10.92
C VAL A 276 2.49 -7.01 9.48
N VAL A 277 1.22 -7.24 9.13
CA VAL A 277 0.83 -7.65 7.77
C VAL A 277 1.09 -6.51 6.77
N LEU A 278 0.77 -5.26 7.13
CA LEU A 278 1.00 -4.10 6.27
C LEU A 278 2.49 -3.80 6.06
N ASP A 279 3.34 -4.01 7.07
CA ASP A 279 4.79 -3.84 6.98
C ASP A 279 5.42 -4.89 6.06
N SER A 280 5.02 -6.15 6.20
CA SER A 280 5.39 -7.25 5.29
C SER A 280 4.99 -6.95 3.83
N ILE A 281 3.83 -6.33 3.63
CA ILE A 281 3.37 -5.87 2.30
C ILE A 281 4.19 -4.67 1.80
N ILE A 282 4.54 -3.73 2.68
CA ILE A 282 5.39 -2.58 2.35
C ILE A 282 6.77 -3.07 1.87
N GLU A 283 7.35 -4.10 2.47
CA GLU A 283 8.60 -4.70 1.97
C GLU A 283 8.46 -5.22 0.54
N LEU A 284 7.47 -6.10 0.28
CA LEU A 284 7.18 -6.63 -1.06
C LEU A 284 6.99 -5.52 -2.12
N LEU A 285 6.32 -4.42 -1.75
CA LEU A 285 6.05 -3.30 -2.65
C LEU A 285 7.29 -2.43 -2.97
N GLN A 286 8.35 -2.46 -2.15
CA GLN A 286 9.61 -1.76 -2.47
C GLN A 286 10.28 -2.32 -3.72
N TYR A 287 10.24 -3.64 -3.90
CA TYR A 287 10.93 -4.32 -5.00
C TYR A 287 10.37 -3.98 -6.40
N THR A 288 9.11 -3.53 -6.53
CA THR A 288 8.64 -2.84 -7.76
C THR A 288 7.55 -1.79 -7.51
N SER A 289 7.76 -0.58 -8.05
CA SER A 289 6.74 0.47 -8.18
C SER A 289 5.51 0.07 -9.01
N ASN A 290 5.63 -0.94 -9.87
CA ASN A 290 4.55 -1.39 -10.75
C ASN A 290 3.49 -2.25 -10.03
N LEU A 291 3.82 -2.88 -8.91
CA LEU A 291 2.83 -3.48 -8.00
C LEU A 291 2.09 -2.36 -7.25
N GLY A 292 2.84 -1.42 -6.67
CA GLY A 292 2.28 -0.23 -6.01
C GLY A 292 1.33 0.56 -6.91
N ASN A 293 1.64 0.71 -8.20
CA ASN A 293 0.76 1.38 -9.17
C ASN A 293 -0.59 0.68 -9.41
N GLN A 294 -0.72 -0.63 -9.22
CA GLN A 294 -2.02 -1.30 -9.34
C GLN A 294 -2.90 -1.04 -8.09
N ILE A 295 -2.29 -0.85 -6.92
CA ILE A 295 -2.95 -0.55 -5.64
C ILE A 295 -3.27 0.95 -5.48
N MET A 296 -2.34 1.82 -5.89
CA MET A 296 -2.35 3.27 -5.64
C MET A 296 -2.81 4.09 -6.85
N ARG A 297 -2.70 3.56 -8.08
CA ARG A 297 -2.93 4.27 -9.37
C ARG A 297 -2.18 5.60 -9.55
N SER A 298 -1.24 5.95 -8.66
CA SER A 298 -0.49 7.20 -8.66
C SER A 298 0.93 6.95 -8.15
N ASN A 299 1.93 7.44 -8.89
CA ASN A 299 3.34 7.18 -8.59
C ASN A 299 3.86 7.93 -7.35
N LYS A 300 3.25 9.08 -6.98
CA LYS A 300 3.82 10.02 -5.97
C LYS A 300 2.77 10.73 -5.09
N PRO A 301 1.83 10.00 -4.45
CA PRO A 301 0.65 10.61 -3.83
C PRO A 301 0.96 11.61 -2.69
N LEU A 302 1.87 11.24 -1.79
CA LEU A 302 2.27 12.07 -0.64
C LEU A 302 2.90 13.41 -1.10
N MET A 303 3.80 13.35 -2.09
CA MET A 303 4.46 14.53 -2.63
C MET A 303 3.51 15.41 -3.47
N ALA A 304 2.57 14.79 -4.19
CA ALA A 304 1.52 15.51 -4.90
C ALA A 304 0.56 16.24 -3.96
N TYR A 305 0.22 15.63 -2.82
CA TYR A 305 -0.61 16.26 -1.79
C TYR A 305 0.11 17.43 -1.09
N VAL A 306 1.41 17.28 -0.79
CA VAL A 306 2.18 18.28 -0.03
C VAL A 306 2.68 19.45 -0.90
N LEU A 307 3.27 19.20 -2.09
CA LEU A 307 3.85 20.26 -2.92
C LEU A 307 2.91 20.83 -3.99
N TRP A 308 1.88 20.08 -4.41
CA TRP A 308 1.04 20.43 -5.56
C TRP A 308 -0.45 20.53 -5.24
N SER A 309 -0.78 20.76 -3.96
CA SER A 309 -2.15 20.96 -3.43
C SER A 309 -2.99 22.02 -4.19
N THR A 310 -2.33 22.97 -4.86
CA THR A 310 -2.95 24.05 -5.63
C THR A 310 -3.03 23.80 -7.15
N ASN A 311 -2.43 22.70 -7.68
CA ASN A 311 -2.21 22.53 -9.11
C ASN A 311 -2.82 21.23 -9.69
N ILE A 312 -4.15 21.19 -9.65
CA ILE A 312 -5.03 20.04 -9.93
C ILE A 312 -4.76 19.38 -11.30
N LEU A 313 -4.29 20.12 -12.29
CA LEU A 313 -4.15 19.66 -13.69
C LEU A 313 -3.03 18.64 -13.93
N TYR A 314 -1.97 18.62 -13.11
CA TYR A 314 -0.85 17.69 -13.26
C TYR A 314 -0.78 16.61 -12.17
N THR A 315 -1.47 16.80 -11.05
CA THR A 315 -1.67 15.76 -10.05
C THR A 315 -2.82 14.86 -10.47
N GLY A 316 -2.51 13.72 -11.11
CA GLY A 316 -3.48 12.62 -11.26
C GLY A 316 -4.10 12.31 -9.89
N ALA A 317 -5.42 12.52 -9.77
CA ALA A 317 -6.07 12.87 -8.51
C ALA A 317 -5.68 11.94 -7.34
N VAL A 318 -5.29 12.53 -6.21
CA VAL A 318 -4.89 11.80 -5.00
C VAL A 318 -6.02 10.86 -4.60
N ASN A 319 -5.83 9.55 -4.81
CA ASN A 319 -6.95 8.61 -4.78
C ASN A 319 -7.44 8.36 -3.34
N SER A 320 -8.54 7.61 -3.20
CA SER A 320 -9.10 7.24 -1.90
C SER A 320 -8.07 6.55 -1.01
N ASN A 321 -7.40 5.51 -1.51
CA ASN A 321 -6.38 4.76 -0.76
C ASN A 321 -5.20 5.65 -0.30
N CYS A 322 -4.82 6.66 -1.08
CA CYS A 322 -3.76 7.60 -0.73
C CYS A 322 -4.17 8.57 0.39
N ARG A 323 -5.43 9.03 0.38
CA ARG A 323 -6.01 9.81 1.49
C ARG A 323 -6.21 8.95 2.73
N GLN A 324 -6.55 7.67 2.56
CA GLN A 324 -6.63 6.68 3.62
C GLN A 324 -5.27 6.50 4.31
N ILE A 325 -4.18 6.27 3.57
CA ILE A 325 -2.82 6.17 4.14
C ILE A 325 -2.39 7.45 4.87
N LEU A 326 -2.66 8.63 4.32
CA LEU A 326 -2.37 9.90 4.99
C LEU A 326 -3.13 10.04 6.32
N ARG A 327 -4.41 9.67 6.35
CA ARG A 327 -5.25 9.66 7.55
C ARG A 327 -4.76 8.65 8.59
N LEU A 328 -4.46 7.42 8.17
CA LEU A 328 -3.88 6.36 9.02
C LEU A 328 -2.59 6.85 9.69
N PHE A 329 -1.66 7.43 8.92
CA PHE A 329 -0.40 7.99 9.44
C PHE A 329 -0.63 9.10 10.47
N VAL A 330 -1.54 10.05 10.18
CA VAL A 330 -1.89 11.15 11.08
C VAL A 330 -2.50 10.62 12.39
N TYR A 331 -3.40 9.64 12.33
CA TYR A 331 -3.97 9.03 13.53
C TYR A 331 -2.95 8.24 14.35
N VAL A 332 -2.14 7.38 13.72
CA VAL A 332 -1.04 6.65 14.40
C VAL A 332 -0.16 7.63 15.17
N VAL A 333 0.37 8.67 14.50
CA VAL A 333 1.25 9.68 15.12
C VAL A 333 0.57 10.44 16.27
N HIS A 334 -0.73 10.78 16.17
CA HIS A 334 -1.45 11.47 17.24
C HIS A 334 -1.84 10.57 18.41
N LEU A 335 -2.20 9.31 18.16
CA LEU A 335 -2.65 8.34 19.17
C LEU A 335 -1.48 7.73 19.96
N LYS A 336 -0.23 7.95 19.54
CA LYS A 336 0.98 7.30 20.09
C LYS A 336 0.93 5.76 20.02
N TYR A 337 0.12 5.22 19.11
CA TYR A 337 -0.12 3.78 19.00
C TYR A 337 0.07 3.24 17.57
N PRO A 338 0.81 2.12 17.35
CA PRO A 338 1.59 1.37 18.35
C PRO A 338 2.88 2.10 18.73
N GLU A 339 3.27 2.02 20.01
CA GLU A 339 4.39 2.80 20.55
C GLU A 339 5.72 2.44 19.86
N ALA A 340 5.95 1.18 19.50
CA ALA A 340 7.16 0.73 18.81
C ALA A 340 7.38 1.42 17.45
N TYR A 341 6.34 1.50 16.61
CA TYR A 341 6.41 2.15 15.30
C TYR A 341 6.63 3.66 15.43
N ILE A 342 6.08 4.29 16.48
CA ILE A 342 6.19 5.75 16.68
C ILE A 342 7.50 6.14 17.34
N THR A 343 7.99 5.30 18.26
CA THR A 343 9.37 5.34 18.78
C THR A 343 10.36 5.27 17.63
N THR A 344 10.11 4.39 16.65
CA THR A 344 10.91 4.29 15.43
C THR A 344 10.79 5.57 14.58
N MET A 345 9.59 6.00 14.20
CA MET A 345 9.38 7.21 13.38
C MET A 345 9.91 8.51 14.01
N THR A 346 9.95 8.61 15.34
CA THR A 346 10.41 9.82 16.05
C THR A 346 11.91 9.80 16.36
N ASN A 347 12.52 8.63 16.60
CA ASN A 347 13.94 8.53 16.92
C ASN A 347 14.88 8.42 15.70
N CYS A 348 14.37 8.35 14.46
CA CYS A 348 15.23 8.35 13.26
C CYS A 348 16.07 9.63 13.03
N HIS A 349 15.92 10.66 13.88
CA HIS A 349 16.87 11.78 13.99
C HIS A 349 18.01 11.57 15.01
N LYS A 350 18.14 10.37 15.59
CA LYS A 350 19.22 9.98 16.51
C LYS A 350 19.93 8.70 16.03
N ASN A 351 20.87 8.87 15.11
CA ASN A 351 22.05 8.03 15.02
C ASN A 351 23.29 8.95 15.03
N PRO A 352 24.43 8.49 15.58
CA PRO A 352 25.66 9.27 15.69
C PRO A 352 26.38 9.47 14.34
#